data_AF-A0A101SLU8-F1
#
_entry.id   AF-A0A101SLU8-F1
#
_cell.length_a   1.000
_cell.length_b   1.000
_cell.length_c   1.000
_cell.angle_alpha   90.00
_cell.angle_beta   90.00
_cell.angle_gamma   90.00
#
_symmetry.space_group_name_H-M   'P 1'
#
loop_
_entity.id
_entity.type
_entity.pdbx_description
1 polymer ?
#
loop_
_entity_poly.entity_id
_entity_poly.type
_entity_poly.pdbx_seq_one_letter_code
_entity_poly.pdbx_strand_id
1 'polypeptide(L)'
;MHEQQPGHAQQVVRHRQPRREQVVVPFSYDTAESTDAWIQHLAGIEDQVRLFRAEAGMLTEGVMPEYLFRRTRGIVGLLERLIEDGCTQAIDSGDERLTTELLDEIDINLGNPAGRLPDAGEVPDVPKPPRRRSRSPSANVRVTTSSTTVACPARPPAESKGTPDDAP
;
A
#
# COMPACT_ATOMS: atom_id res chain seq x y z
N MET A 1 80.95 -22.73 -4.65
CA MET A 1 79.80 -23.48 -5.18
C MET A 1 78.69 -23.29 -4.18
N HIS A 2 77.73 -22.42 -4.51
CA HIS A 2 76.33 -22.79 -4.80
C HIS A 2 75.58 -23.15 -3.50
N GLU A 3 74.47 -22.56 -3.10
CA GLU A 3 73.49 -21.73 -3.78
C GLU A 3 72.47 -21.20 -2.74
N GLN A 4 71.70 -20.20 -3.17
CA GLN A 4 70.66 -19.43 -2.51
C GLN A 4 69.51 -20.18 -1.78
N GLN A 5 68.98 -19.46 -0.76
CA GLN A 5 67.60 -19.28 -0.21
C GLN A 5 66.37 -19.76 -1.05
N PRO A 6 65.11 -19.89 -0.51
CA PRO A 6 64.44 -19.02 0.50
C PRO A 6 63.45 -19.74 1.48
N GLY A 7 63.11 -19.19 2.65
CA GLY A 7 62.21 -18.05 2.86
C GLY A 7 60.76 -18.52 2.97
N HIS A 8 60.29 -18.76 4.21
CA HIS A 8 58.90 -19.10 4.53
C HIS A 8 57.96 -17.92 4.22
N ALA A 9 57.55 -17.78 2.97
CA ALA A 9 56.44 -16.90 2.60
C ALA A 9 55.14 -17.60 2.98
N GLN A 10 54.65 -17.33 4.20
CA GLN A 10 53.29 -17.68 4.57
C GLN A 10 52.33 -16.87 3.70
N GLN A 11 51.82 -17.52 2.65
CA GLN A 11 50.82 -16.94 1.78
C GLN A 11 49.47 -16.95 2.51
N VAL A 12 49.13 -15.82 3.12
CA VAL A 12 47.76 -15.50 3.52
C VAL A 12 46.92 -15.38 2.26
N VAL A 13 46.33 -16.51 1.85
CA VAL A 13 45.29 -16.54 0.81
C VAL A 13 44.09 -15.82 1.40
N ARG A 14 44.00 -14.51 1.20
CA ARG A 14 42.79 -13.75 1.53
C ARG A 14 41.68 -14.34 0.69
N HIS A 15 40.79 -15.09 1.35
CA HIS A 15 39.51 -15.52 0.79
C HIS A 15 38.73 -14.26 0.42
N ARG A 16 38.95 -13.77 -0.81
CA ARG A 16 38.12 -12.76 -1.43
C ARG A 16 36.82 -13.47 -1.77
N GLN A 17 35.88 -13.46 -0.82
CA GLN A 17 34.53 -13.94 -1.09
C GLN A 17 34.00 -13.15 -2.28
N PRO A 18 33.60 -13.80 -3.39
CA PRO A 18 32.93 -13.10 -4.46
C PRO A 18 31.64 -12.51 -3.88
N ARG A 19 31.43 -11.20 -4.02
CA ARG A 19 30.11 -10.60 -3.80
C ARG A 19 29.15 -11.39 -4.68
N ARG A 20 28.34 -12.25 -4.07
CA ARG A 20 27.23 -12.88 -4.77
C ARG A 20 26.29 -11.73 -5.07
N GLU A 21 26.30 -11.27 -6.32
CA GLU A 21 25.28 -10.39 -6.85
C GLU A 21 23.96 -11.15 -6.69
N GLN A 22 23.28 -10.90 -5.59
CA GLN A 22 22.04 -11.56 -5.24
C GLN A 22 20.96 -10.95 -6.12
N VAL A 23 20.76 -11.59 -7.28
CA VAL A 23 19.71 -11.23 -8.24
C VAL A 23 18.37 -11.50 -7.56
N VAL A 24 17.66 -10.43 -7.21
CA VAL A 24 16.29 -10.54 -6.72
C VAL A 24 15.40 -10.90 -7.90
N VAL A 25 14.93 -12.16 -7.92
CA VAL A 25 14.02 -12.64 -8.95
C VAL A 25 12.60 -12.20 -8.59
N PRO A 26 11.81 -11.66 -9.55
CA PRO A 26 10.41 -11.36 -9.31
C PRO A 26 9.61 -12.62 -8.97
N PHE A 27 8.54 -12.45 -8.20
CA PHE A 27 7.54 -13.51 -8.03
C PHE A 27 6.79 -13.78 -9.35
N SER A 28 6.33 -15.02 -9.52
CA SER A 28 5.43 -15.44 -10.59
C SER A 28 4.02 -15.65 -10.05
N TYR A 29 3.03 -15.68 -10.94
CA TYR A 29 1.63 -15.98 -10.61
C TYR A 29 1.06 -17.07 -11.54
N ASP A 30 1.95 -17.88 -12.12
CA ASP A 30 1.61 -18.87 -13.15
C ASP A 30 1.25 -20.24 -12.56
N THR A 31 1.75 -20.54 -11.37
CA THR A 31 1.50 -21.80 -10.65
C THR A 31 0.89 -21.55 -9.28
N ALA A 32 0.20 -22.56 -8.74
CA ALA A 32 -0.35 -22.49 -7.37
C ALA A 32 0.76 -22.23 -6.34
N GLU A 33 1.90 -22.92 -6.46
CA GLU A 33 3.05 -22.73 -5.57
C GLU A 33 3.62 -21.30 -5.63
N SER A 34 3.72 -20.71 -6.84
CA SER A 34 4.18 -19.32 -6.98
C SER A 34 3.19 -18.32 -6.39
N THR A 35 1.90 -18.59 -6.54
CA THR A 35 0.82 -17.77 -5.96
C THR A 35 0.82 -17.85 -4.45
N ASP A 36 0.98 -19.06 -3.88
CA ASP A 36 1.07 -19.24 -2.43
C ASP A 36 2.32 -18.56 -1.85
N ALA A 37 3.47 -18.64 -2.53
CA ALA A 37 4.68 -17.93 -2.15
C ALA A 37 4.49 -16.40 -2.16
N TRP A 38 3.77 -15.89 -3.16
CA TRP A 38 3.41 -14.48 -3.24
C TRP A 38 2.48 -14.06 -2.10
N ILE A 39 1.41 -14.81 -1.83
CA ILE A 39 0.48 -14.55 -0.72
C ILE A 39 1.20 -14.62 0.63
N GLN A 40 2.10 -15.59 0.81
CA GLN A 40 2.90 -15.71 2.03
C GLN A 40 3.83 -14.51 2.23
N HIS A 41 4.39 -13.96 1.15
CA HIS A 41 5.17 -12.74 1.22
C HIS A 41 4.30 -11.53 1.58
N LEU A 42 3.11 -11.41 0.99
CA LEU A 42 2.13 -10.38 1.34
C LEU A 42 1.70 -10.45 2.81
N ALA A 43 1.52 -11.65 3.36
CA ALA A 43 1.22 -11.84 4.79
C ALA A 43 2.34 -11.25 5.67
N GLY A 44 3.59 -11.49 5.31
CA GLY A 44 4.73 -10.93 6.05
C GLY A 44 4.80 -9.41 5.99
N ILE A 45 4.36 -8.80 4.89
CA ILE A 45 4.24 -7.33 4.77
C ILE A 45 3.05 -6.83 5.60
N GLU A 46 1.91 -7.51 5.54
CA GLU A 46 0.69 -7.16 6.28
C GLU A 46 0.96 -7.09 7.80
N ASP A 47 1.76 -8.02 8.34
CA ASP A 47 2.20 -8.02 9.74
C ASP A 47 2.97 -6.75 10.16
N GLN A 48 3.59 -6.06 9.20
CA GLN A 48 4.33 -4.83 9.42
C GLN A 48 3.50 -3.56 9.23
N VAL A 49 2.31 -3.66 8.62
CA VAL A 49 1.41 -2.52 8.41
C VAL A 49 0.83 -2.08 9.76
N ARG A 50 1.02 -0.81 10.10
CA ARG A 50 0.55 -0.20 11.38
C ARG A 50 -0.50 0.88 11.15
N LEU A 51 -1.46 0.60 10.28
CA LEU A 51 -2.60 1.48 10.08
C LEU A 51 -3.70 1.18 11.12
N PHE A 52 -4.37 2.23 11.59
CA PHE A 52 -5.37 2.09 12.66
C PHE A 52 -6.56 1.20 12.28
N ARG A 53 -6.96 1.19 11.00
CA ARG A 53 -8.02 0.33 10.47
C ARG A 53 -7.46 -0.82 9.63
N ALA A 54 -6.23 -1.24 9.92
CA ALA A 54 -5.68 -2.49 9.38
C ALA A 54 -6.50 -3.69 9.88
N GLU A 55 -6.84 -4.58 8.96
CA GLU A 55 -7.59 -5.81 9.22
C GLU A 55 -6.75 -6.99 8.73
N ALA A 56 -6.85 -8.13 9.42
CA ALA A 56 -6.26 -9.36 8.92
C ALA A 56 -6.89 -9.72 7.57
N GLY A 57 -6.07 -10.15 6.62
CA GLY A 57 -6.52 -10.46 5.27
C GLY A 57 -6.53 -9.26 4.32
N MET A 58 -6.18 -8.05 4.77
CA MET A 58 -6.23 -6.84 3.95
C MET A 58 -5.43 -6.95 2.65
N LEU A 59 -4.24 -7.53 2.71
CA LEU A 59 -3.35 -7.74 1.55
C LEU A 59 -3.47 -9.15 0.99
N THR A 60 -3.88 -10.12 1.82
CA THR A 60 -3.81 -11.55 1.50
C THR A 60 -5.13 -12.18 1.05
N GLU A 61 -6.27 -11.51 1.23
CA GLU A 61 -7.59 -12.04 0.88
C GLU A 61 -8.24 -11.34 -0.33
N GLY A 62 -9.27 -11.99 -0.87
CA GLY A 62 -10.10 -11.46 -1.95
C GLY A 62 -9.33 -11.20 -3.24
N VAL A 63 -9.52 -10.01 -3.80
CA VAL A 63 -8.90 -9.59 -5.07
C VAL A 63 -7.56 -8.88 -4.89
N MET A 64 -7.16 -8.61 -3.63
CA MET A 64 -5.98 -7.80 -3.32
C MET A 64 -4.66 -8.45 -3.74
N PRO A 65 -4.42 -9.77 -3.51
CA PRO A 65 -3.18 -10.42 -3.94
C PRO A 65 -2.95 -10.33 -5.45
N GLU A 66 -3.99 -10.59 -6.24
CA GLU A 66 -3.93 -10.51 -7.71
C GLU A 66 -3.77 -9.05 -8.18
N TYR A 67 -4.45 -8.11 -7.53
CA TYR A 67 -4.30 -6.69 -7.81
C TYR A 67 -2.86 -6.22 -7.64
N LEU A 68 -2.24 -6.51 -6.48
CA LEU A 68 -0.86 -6.13 -6.17
C LEU A 68 0.12 -6.79 -7.13
N PHE A 69 -0.10 -8.07 -7.47
CA PHE A 69 0.72 -8.76 -8.46
C PHE A 69 0.65 -8.07 -9.83
N ARG A 70 -0.55 -7.77 -10.34
CA ARG A 70 -0.71 -7.11 -11.64
C ARG A 70 -0.05 -5.74 -11.69
N ARG A 71 -0.06 -5.02 -10.58
CA ARG A 71 0.50 -3.66 -10.49
C ARG A 71 2.02 -3.63 -10.40
N THR A 72 2.61 -4.63 -9.76
CA THR A 72 4.06 -4.71 -9.48
C THR A 72 4.79 -5.73 -10.37
N ARG A 73 4.04 -6.60 -11.06
CA ARG A 73 4.53 -7.79 -11.78
C ARG A 73 5.40 -8.71 -10.90
N GLY A 74 5.08 -8.77 -9.60
CA GLY A 74 5.84 -9.58 -8.63
C GLY A 74 7.20 -9.01 -8.24
N ILE A 75 7.53 -7.77 -8.65
CA ILE A 75 8.79 -7.13 -8.27
C ILE A 75 8.67 -6.60 -6.84
N VAL A 76 9.44 -7.19 -5.92
CA VAL A 76 9.38 -6.89 -4.47
C VAL A 76 9.62 -5.41 -4.18
N GLY A 77 10.66 -4.81 -4.76
CA GLY A 77 10.95 -3.39 -4.52
C GLY A 77 9.86 -2.43 -5.02
N LEU A 78 9.06 -2.83 -6.02
CA LEU A 78 7.90 -2.04 -6.45
C LEU A 78 6.72 -2.20 -5.50
N LEU A 79 6.54 -3.42 -4.97
CA LEU A 79 5.52 -3.71 -3.98
C LEU A 79 5.77 -2.93 -2.70
N GLU A 80 6.97 -3.04 -2.13
CA GLU A 80 7.34 -2.37 -0.87
C GLU A 80 7.10 -0.86 -0.98
N ARG A 81 7.60 -0.23 -2.04
CA ARG A 81 7.38 1.20 -2.28
C ARG A 81 5.90 1.55 -2.38
N LEU A 82 5.12 0.74 -3.11
CA LEU A 82 3.70 0.99 -3.25
C LEU A 82 2.97 0.93 -1.90
N ILE A 83 3.32 -0.05 -1.06
CA ILE A 83 2.71 -0.21 0.26
C ILE A 83 3.12 0.94 1.19
N GLU A 84 4.36 1.39 1.13
CA GLU A 84 4.85 2.57 1.88
C GLU A 84 4.12 3.86 1.48
N ASP A 85 4.03 4.15 0.19
CA ASP A 85 3.28 5.30 -0.35
C ASP A 85 1.79 5.17 0.00
N GLY A 86 1.24 3.94 -0.07
CA GLY A 86 -0.13 3.60 0.33
C GLY A 86 -0.44 3.89 1.78
N CYS A 87 0.46 3.50 2.68
CA CYS A 87 0.31 3.76 4.10
C CYS A 87 0.34 5.27 4.39
N THR A 88 1.24 6.01 3.74
CA THR A 88 1.33 7.47 3.87
C THR A 88 0.02 8.12 3.45
N GLN A 89 -0.48 7.78 2.25
CA GLN A 89 -1.75 8.32 1.75
C GLN A 89 -2.94 7.96 2.64
N ALA A 90 -2.99 6.74 3.18
CA ALA A 90 -4.08 6.30 4.05
C ALA A 90 -4.09 7.04 5.40
N ILE A 91 -2.93 7.41 5.92
CA ILE A 91 -2.80 8.26 7.11
C ILE A 91 -3.25 9.68 6.78
N ASP A 92 -2.80 10.24 5.66
CA ASP A 92 -3.12 11.60 5.25
C ASP A 92 -4.62 11.79 4.95
N SER A 93 -5.28 10.77 4.37
CA SER A 93 -6.73 10.80 4.15
C SER A 93 -7.56 10.53 5.41
N GLY A 94 -6.95 9.93 6.44
CA GLY A 94 -7.62 9.48 7.66
C GLY A 94 -8.44 8.20 7.51
N ASP A 95 -8.41 7.55 6.34
CA ASP A 95 -9.05 6.25 6.15
C ASP A 95 -8.31 5.13 6.89
N GLU A 96 -6.98 5.26 7.00
CA GLU A 96 -6.06 4.36 7.70
C GLU A 96 -6.30 2.88 7.35
N ARG A 97 -6.58 2.62 6.06
CA ARG A 97 -6.84 1.29 5.50
C ARG A 97 -6.31 1.24 4.06
N LEU A 98 -5.62 0.17 3.68
CA LEU A 98 -5.23 -0.03 2.28
C LEU A 98 -6.39 -0.64 1.49
N THR A 99 -6.78 0.03 0.41
CA THR A 99 -7.82 -0.41 -0.53
C THR A 99 -7.28 -0.34 -1.95
N THR A 100 -7.88 -1.10 -2.86
CA THR A 100 -7.53 -1.02 -4.29
C THR A 100 -7.74 0.38 -4.85
N GLU A 101 -8.78 1.07 -4.38
CA GLU A 101 -9.13 2.44 -4.77
C GLU A 101 -8.08 3.45 -4.32
N LEU A 102 -7.64 3.37 -3.06
CA LEU A 102 -6.59 4.24 -2.53
C LEU A 102 -5.26 3.96 -3.23
N LEU A 103 -4.93 2.68 -3.41
CA LEU A 103 -3.70 2.31 -4.09
C LEU A 103 -3.73 2.83 -5.53
N ASP A 104 -4.84 2.74 -6.26
CA ASP A 104 -4.97 3.22 -7.65
C ASP A 104 -4.62 4.71 -7.84
N GLU A 105 -4.70 5.53 -6.78
CA GLU A 105 -4.32 6.95 -6.82
C GLU A 105 -2.80 7.17 -6.84
N ILE A 106 -2.02 6.15 -6.49
CA ILE A 106 -0.57 6.23 -6.29
C ILE A 106 0.19 5.80 -7.55
N ASP A 107 0.88 6.72 -8.20
CA ASP A 107 1.74 6.36 -9.33
C ASP A 107 3.02 5.65 -8.87
N ILE A 108 3.22 4.41 -9.32
CA ILE A 108 4.46 3.66 -9.08
C ILE A 108 5.55 4.23 -9.99
N ASN A 109 6.28 5.22 -9.50
CA ASN A 109 7.40 5.80 -10.22
C ASN A 109 8.74 5.26 -9.68
N LEU A 110 9.45 4.48 -10.51
CA LEU A 110 10.82 4.02 -10.24
C LEU A 110 11.84 5.19 -10.23
N GLY A 111 11.41 6.35 -10.73
CA GLY A 111 12.14 7.59 -10.79
C GLY A 111 12.31 8.18 -9.40
N ASN A 112 13.45 7.83 -8.83
CA ASN A 112 14.17 8.62 -7.83
C ASN A 112 13.46 8.72 -6.47
N PRO A 113 13.91 8.01 -5.42
CA PRO A 113 13.49 8.36 -4.06
C PRO A 113 13.78 9.84 -3.85
N ALA A 114 12.79 10.60 -3.39
CA ALA A 114 12.93 12.01 -3.08
C ALA A 114 14.10 12.18 -2.09
N GLY A 115 15.27 12.54 -2.63
CA GLY A 115 16.55 12.45 -1.92
C GLY A 115 17.77 12.30 -2.82
N ARG A 116 17.65 11.81 -4.06
CA ARG A 116 18.74 11.92 -5.04
C ARG A 116 18.51 13.13 -5.95
N LEU A 117 19.54 13.96 -6.08
CA LEU A 117 19.47 15.21 -6.83
C LEU A 117 19.24 14.90 -8.33
N PRO A 118 18.37 15.65 -9.02
CA PRO A 118 17.98 15.42 -10.41
C PRO A 118 19.08 15.69 -11.46
N ASP A 119 20.34 15.93 -11.05
CA ASP A 119 21.44 16.25 -11.98
C ASP A 119 22.08 15.00 -12.62
N ALA A 120 21.73 13.80 -12.17
CA ALA A 120 22.39 12.55 -12.57
C ALA A 120 21.90 11.93 -13.90
N GLY A 121 21.04 12.61 -14.66
CA GLY A 121 21.02 12.49 -16.12
C GLY A 121 20.49 11.24 -16.82
N GLU A 122 19.79 10.29 -16.19
CA GLU A 122 19.13 9.21 -16.95
C GLU A 122 17.81 8.75 -16.34
N VAL A 123 16.70 9.07 -17.02
CA VAL A 123 15.36 8.55 -16.71
C VAL A 123 14.94 7.64 -17.88
N PRO A 124 14.87 6.31 -17.67
CA PRO A 124 14.32 5.39 -18.67
C PRO A 124 12.82 5.63 -18.89
N ASP A 125 12.34 5.42 -20.12
CA ASP A 125 10.93 5.57 -20.50
C ASP A 125 10.04 4.58 -19.73
N VAL A 126 9.18 5.10 -18.84
CA VAL A 126 8.22 4.32 -18.07
C VAL A 126 6.87 4.31 -18.80
N PRO A 127 6.28 3.12 -19.05
CA PRO A 127 5.00 3.03 -19.74
C PRO A 127 3.85 3.59 -18.88
N LYS A 128 3.04 4.44 -19.52
CA LYS A 128 1.93 5.19 -18.90
C LYS A 128 0.78 4.27 -18.46
N PRO A 129 0.12 4.54 -17.32
CA PRO A 129 -1.00 3.72 -16.84
C PRO A 129 -2.18 3.68 -17.84
N PRO A 130 -2.99 2.61 -17.81
CA PRO A 130 -4.17 2.51 -18.65
C PRO A 130 -5.14 3.66 -18.35
N ARG A 131 -5.59 4.34 -19.40
CA ARG A 131 -6.56 5.44 -19.31
C ARG A 131 -7.82 4.95 -18.58
N ARG A 132 -8.09 5.54 -17.42
CA ARG A 132 -9.36 5.40 -16.69
C ARG A 132 -10.51 5.74 -17.63
N ARG A 133 -11.40 4.78 -17.90
CA ARG A 133 -12.66 5.09 -18.61
C ARG A 133 -13.45 6.02 -17.70
N SER A 134 -13.64 7.26 -18.15
CA SER A 134 -14.50 8.23 -17.47
C SER A 134 -15.90 7.61 -17.36
N ARG A 135 -16.33 7.26 -16.14
CA ARG A 135 -17.74 7.00 -15.88
C ARG A 135 -18.44 8.35 -15.90
N SER A 136 -19.11 8.65 -17.00
CA SER A 136 -20.02 9.78 -17.08
C SER A 136 -21.11 9.63 -16.00
N PRO A 137 -21.51 10.73 -15.32
CA PRO A 137 -22.63 10.67 -14.39
C PRO A 137 -23.91 10.48 -15.21
N SER A 138 -24.48 9.27 -15.17
CA SER A 138 -25.75 9.00 -15.84
C SER A 138 -26.88 9.56 -15.00
N ALA A 139 -27.54 10.58 -15.53
CA ALA A 139 -28.75 11.16 -14.98
C ALA A 139 -29.95 10.21 -15.09
N ASN A 140 -30.73 10.16 -13.99
CA ASN A 140 -32.14 9.79 -13.83
C ASN A 140 -32.65 8.38 -14.23
N VAL A 141 -33.04 7.64 -13.19
CA VAL A 141 -34.33 6.92 -13.17
C VAL A 141 -35.20 7.55 -12.07
N ARG A 142 -36.24 8.25 -12.50
CA ARG A 142 -37.31 8.80 -11.67
C ARG A 142 -38.21 7.64 -11.21
N VAL A 143 -38.12 7.23 -9.95
CA VAL A 143 -39.15 6.39 -9.33
C VAL A 143 -40.23 7.30 -8.75
N THR A 144 -41.40 7.27 -9.39
CA THR A 144 -42.65 7.80 -8.85
C THR A 144 -43.37 6.68 -8.09
N THR A 145 -43.52 6.80 -6.77
CA THR A 145 -44.59 6.10 -6.03
C THR A 145 -45.02 6.95 -4.82
N SER A 146 -46.13 7.65 -5.04
CA SER A 146 -47.26 7.93 -4.14
C SER A 146 -47.02 8.23 -2.64
N SER A 147 -47.28 9.49 -2.29
CA SER A 147 -47.55 9.97 -0.92
C SER A 147 -48.84 9.37 -0.34
N THR A 148 -48.73 8.74 0.84
CA THR A 148 -49.82 8.67 1.83
C THR A 148 -49.38 9.46 3.04
N THR A 149 -50.10 10.56 3.31
CA THR A 149 -49.91 11.44 4.47
C THR A 149 -50.48 10.76 5.72
N VAL A 150 -49.67 10.59 6.77
CA VAL A 150 -50.15 10.44 8.15
C VAL A 150 -49.64 11.63 8.93
N ALA A 151 -50.58 12.43 9.44
CA ALA A 151 -50.35 13.69 10.11
C ALA A 151 -49.78 13.48 11.52
N CYS A 152 -48.68 14.18 11.83
CA CYS A 152 -48.23 14.45 13.19
C CYS A 152 -48.98 15.68 13.74
N PRO A 153 -49.63 15.62 14.92
CA PRO A 153 -50.00 16.82 15.66
C PRO A 153 -48.82 17.30 16.54
N ALA A 154 -48.48 18.58 16.38
CA ALA A 154 -47.52 19.31 17.18
C ALA A 154 -47.99 19.49 18.65
N ARG A 155 -47.05 19.49 19.60
CA ARG A 155 -47.29 19.85 21.00
C ARG A 155 -46.33 20.99 21.42
N PRO A 156 -46.82 22.13 21.94
CA PRO A 156 -46.02 23.31 22.28
C PRO A 156 -45.41 23.25 23.71
N PRO A 157 -44.58 24.24 24.13
CA PRO A 157 -43.37 24.04 24.94
C PRO A 157 -43.55 24.14 26.47
N ALA A 158 -42.48 23.76 27.17
CA ALA A 158 -42.32 23.77 28.62
C ALA A 158 -42.33 25.18 29.22
N GLU A 159 -43.11 25.36 30.28
CA GLU A 159 -43.18 26.58 31.08
C GLU A 159 -42.56 26.31 32.47
N SER A 160 -41.69 27.22 32.91
CA SER A 160 -40.94 27.17 34.16
C SER A 160 -41.73 27.81 35.32
N LYS A 161 -41.81 27.10 36.45
CA LYS A 161 -42.02 27.62 37.82
C LYS A 161 -41.25 26.67 38.73
N GLY A 162 -40.42 27.04 39.70
CA GLY A 162 -40.31 28.25 40.50
C GLY A 162 -39.85 27.72 41.87
N THR A 163 -38.73 28.22 42.36
CA THR A 163 -38.15 27.93 43.69
C THR A 163 -39.16 28.23 44.81
N PRO A 164 -38.99 27.59 45.98
CA PRO A 164 -39.11 28.35 47.21
C PRO A 164 -37.81 28.37 48.01
N ASP A 165 -37.55 29.59 48.45
CA ASP A 165 -36.54 30.09 49.36
C ASP A 165 -36.97 29.85 50.83
N ASP A 166 -36.00 30.03 51.72
CA ASP A 166 -35.92 29.72 53.15
C ASP A 166 -36.80 30.57 54.11
N ALA A 167 -36.91 30.07 55.35
CA ALA A 167 -37.14 30.79 56.64
C ALA A 167 -38.56 31.24 57.06
N PRO A 168 -38.82 31.46 58.38
CA PRO A 168 -37.92 31.36 59.54
C PRO A 168 -38.21 30.23 60.54
#